data_AF-A0A2J6H1Z4-F1
#
_entry.id   AF-A0A2J6H1Z4-F1
#
_cell.length_a   1.000
_cell.length_b   1.000
_cell.length_c   1.000
_cell.angle_alpha   90.00
_cell.angle_beta   90.00
_cell.angle_gamma   90.00
#
_symmetry.space_group_name_H-M   'P 1'
#
loop_
_entity.id
_entity.type
_entity.pdbx_description
1 polymer ?
#
loop_
_entity_poly.entity_id
_entity_poly.type
_entity_poly.pdbx_seq_one_letter_code
_entity_poly.pdbx_strand_id
1 'polypeptide(L)'
;MLSEIIDFTNCCTDDKKIDFLYAIFKDDFVDNDVHLNGTVYIDPKSHDKHEEKENIFWHIVTRKDRGRRNFDPPRACRIKWIKPIIVNHSHAKIKLFYYYEDTGKVRLYLWAFENDFVVILQKLGSSSSYLVTSFYIDYEQKREKFQKKYEDYNNKTDERLNGCEWF
;
A
#
# COMPACT_ATOMS: atom_id res chain seq x y z
N MET A 1 -5.55 15.95 2.33
CA MET A 1 -5.91 14.52 2.20
C MET A 1 -4.96 13.65 3.01
N LEU A 2 -3.65 13.75 2.80
CA LEU A 2 -2.66 13.03 3.62
C LEU A 2 -2.33 13.80 4.90
N SER A 3 -2.15 13.08 6.00
CA SER A 3 -1.73 13.63 7.30
C SER A 3 -0.24 14.00 7.29
N GLU A 4 0.23 14.67 8.34
CA GLU A 4 1.66 14.75 8.60
C GLU A 4 2.27 13.34 8.79
N ILE A 5 3.55 13.21 8.47
CA ILE A 5 4.30 11.98 8.72
C ILE A 5 4.57 11.84 10.23
N ILE A 6 4.66 10.61 10.70
CA ILE A 6 5.07 10.34 12.08
C ILE A 6 6.54 10.68 12.23
N ASP A 7 6.85 11.57 13.17
CA ASP A 7 8.21 11.90 13.52
C ASP A 7 8.77 10.87 14.51
N PHE A 8 9.83 10.18 14.09
CA PHE A 8 10.54 9.20 14.92
C PHE A 8 11.74 9.80 15.66
N THR A 9 12.09 11.08 15.47
CA THR A 9 13.31 11.69 16.03
C THR A 9 13.35 11.69 17.55
N ASN A 10 12.21 11.94 18.20
CA ASN A 10 12.06 11.93 19.65
C ASN A 10 11.49 10.60 20.18
N CYS A 11 11.37 9.60 19.30
CA CYS A 11 10.76 8.33 19.64
C CYS A 11 11.80 7.35 20.18
N CYS A 12 11.36 6.55 21.16
CA CYS A 12 12.08 5.54 21.92
C CYS A 12 12.56 4.32 21.09
N THR A 13 12.90 3.21 21.77
CA THR A 13 13.36 1.94 21.18
C THR A 13 12.48 1.45 20.02
N ASP A 14 13.06 0.63 19.13
CA ASP A 14 12.36 0.16 17.93
C ASP A 14 11.08 -0.63 18.27
N ASP A 15 11.05 -1.41 19.35
CA ASP A 15 9.86 -2.12 19.80
C ASP A 15 8.66 -1.18 20.05
N LYS A 16 8.91 -0.05 20.71
CA LYS A 16 7.86 0.93 20.99
C LYS A 16 7.38 1.64 19.73
N LYS A 17 8.27 1.86 18.73
CA LYS A 17 7.85 2.37 17.41
C LYS A 17 6.95 1.34 16.72
N ILE A 18 7.33 0.07 16.75
CA ILE A 18 6.55 -1.03 16.16
C ILE A 18 5.18 -1.14 16.82
N ASP A 19 5.09 -1.12 18.14
CA ASP A 19 3.80 -1.21 18.85
C ASP A 19 2.91 0.00 18.57
N PHE A 20 3.48 1.21 18.52
CA PHE A 20 2.74 2.41 18.15
C PHE A 20 2.19 2.33 16.71
N LEU A 21 3.01 1.90 15.76
CA LEU A 21 2.61 1.73 14.37
C LEU A 21 1.56 0.62 14.23
N TYR A 22 1.71 -0.46 14.99
CA TYR A 22 0.75 -1.56 15.00
C TYR A 22 -0.60 -1.12 15.53
N ALA A 23 -0.65 -0.30 16.58
CA ALA A 23 -1.91 0.25 17.08
C ALA A 23 -2.66 1.05 15.99
N ILE A 24 -1.94 1.84 15.18
CA ILE A 24 -2.54 2.55 14.04
C ILE A 24 -3.03 1.56 12.97
N PHE A 25 -2.22 0.58 12.59
CA PHE A 25 -2.62 -0.43 11.61
C PHE A 25 -3.85 -1.22 12.07
N LYS A 26 -3.87 -1.62 13.34
CA LYS A 26 -4.94 -2.39 13.94
C LYS A 26 -6.24 -1.59 13.95
N ASP A 27 -6.21 -0.34 14.40
CA ASP A 27 -7.36 0.56 14.32
C ASP A 27 -7.83 0.74 12.88
N ASP A 28 -6.91 0.94 11.93
CA ASP A 28 -7.29 1.22 10.56
C ASP A 28 -7.86 0.03 9.80
N PHE A 29 -7.33 -1.18 9.99
CA PHE A 29 -7.60 -2.33 9.11
C PHE A 29 -8.11 -3.59 9.81
N VAL A 30 -7.97 -3.70 11.13
CA VAL A 30 -8.36 -4.91 11.90
C VAL A 30 -9.62 -4.66 12.72
N ASP A 31 -9.66 -3.55 13.44
CA ASP A 31 -10.78 -3.18 14.30
C ASP A 31 -11.89 -2.46 13.52
N ASN A 32 -11.57 -1.93 12.34
CA ASN A 32 -12.51 -1.24 11.46
C ASN A 32 -12.40 -1.73 10.02
N ASP A 33 -13.54 -1.82 9.33
CA ASP A 33 -13.56 -2.18 7.92
C ASP A 33 -13.13 -1.01 7.03
N VAL A 34 -12.26 -1.30 6.07
CA VAL A 34 -11.89 -0.37 4.99
C VAL A 34 -12.41 -0.91 3.68
N HIS A 35 -13.06 -0.04 2.91
CA HIS A 35 -13.62 -0.37 1.62
C HIS A 35 -13.02 0.51 0.52
N LEU A 36 -12.46 -0.12 -0.51
CA LEU A 36 -12.11 0.51 -1.78
C LEU A 36 -13.38 0.70 -2.61
N ASN A 37 -13.55 1.89 -3.18
CA ASN A 37 -14.74 2.29 -3.93
C ASN A 37 -16.07 2.03 -3.20
N GLY A 38 -16.05 2.07 -1.85
CA GLY A 38 -17.22 1.84 -1.00
C GLY A 38 -17.75 0.40 -0.97
N THR A 39 -17.21 -0.53 -1.77
CA THR A 39 -17.77 -1.89 -1.93
C THR A 39 -16.75 -3.01 -1.80
N VAL A 40 -15.46 -2.78 -2.10
CA VAL A 40 -14.43 -3.83 -2.06
C VAL A 40 -13.71 -3.78 -0.71
N TYR A 41 -14.00 -4.75 0.15
CA TYR A 41 -13.37 -4.86 1.47
C TYR A 41 -11.85 -5.10 1.35
N ILE A 42 -11.08 -4.44 2.23
CA ILE A 42 -9.64 -4.67 2.39
C ILE A 42 -9.41 -5.65 3.53
N ASP A 43 -9.23 -6.92 3.18
CA ASP A 43 -8.92 -7.99 4.12
C ASP A 43 -7.49 -7.80 4.69
N PRO A 44 -7.33 -7.57 6.01
CA PRO A 44 -6.03 -7.47 6.66
C PRO A 44 -5.30 -8.82 6.76
N LYS A 45 -5.97 -9.92 6.39
CA LYS A 45 -5.53 -11.31 6.57
C LYS A 45 -5.20 -11.62 8.03
N SER A 46 -6.15 -11.38 8.94
CA SER A 46 -5.96 -11.58 10.39
C SER A 46 -5.57 -13.01 10.80
N HIS A 47 -5.72 -14.00 9.93
CA HIS A 47 -5.24 -15.37 10.17
C HIS A 47 -3.74 -15.56 9.89
N ASP A 48 -3.13 -14.66 9.12
CA ASP A 48 -1.74 -14.72 8.68
C ASP A 48 -0.88 -13.77 9.53
N LYS A 49 -0.29 -14.31 10.61
CA LYS A 49 0.43 -13.51 11.61
C LYS A 49 1.87 -13.99 11.82
N HIS A 50 2.72 -13.04 12.18
CA HIS A 50 4.07 -13.25 12.70
C HIS A 50 4.24 -12.38 13.94
N GLU A 51 4.66 -12.97 15.06
CA GLU A 51 4.78 -12.28 16.36
C GLU A 51 3.48 -11.53 16.76
N GLU A 52 2.33 -12.23 16.68
CA GLU A 52 0.99 -11.73 17.00
C GLU A 52 0.46 -10.57 16.12
N LYS A 53 1.24 -10.09 15.15
CA LYS A 53 0.90 -9.01 14.22
C LYS A 53 0.70 -9.56 12.81
N GLU A 54 -0.27 -9.00 12.06
CA GLU A 54 -0.58 -9.42 10.69
C GLU A 54 0.65 -9.32 9.77
N ASN A 55 0.87 -10.32 8.91
CA ASN A 55 2.04 -10.33 8.02
C ASN A 55 2.10 -9.11 7.10
N ILE A 56 0.95 -8.57 6.72
CA ILE A 56 0.90 -7.34 5.93
C ILE A 56 1.39 -6.11 6.70
N PHE A 57 1.22 -6.03 8.02
CA PHE A 57 1.78 -4.96 8.83
C PHE A 57 3.31 -4.93 8.67
N TRP A 58 3.96 -6.08 8.78
CA TRP A 58 5.41 -6.18 8.56
C TRP A 58 5.82 -5.75 7.15
N HIS A 59 5.02 -6.05 6.12
CA HIS A 59 5.27 -5.63 4.74
C HIS A 59 5.13 -4.11 4.51
N ILE A 60 4.39 -3.41 5.38
CA ILE A 60 4.23 -1.95 5.35
C ILE A 60 5.41 -1.25 6.04
N VAL A 61 5.83 -1.74 7.21
CA VAL A 61 6.83 -1.04 8.05
C VAL A 61 8.27 -1.49 7.80
N THR A 62 8.47 -2.56 7.02
CA THR A 62 9.82 -3.08 6.71
C THR A 62 10.11 -3.13 5.21
N ARG A 63 11.40 -3.13 4.88
CA ARG A 63 11.94 -3.40 3.54
C ARG A 63 12.76 -4.67 3.57
N LYS A 64 12.60 -5.52 2.55
CA LYS A 64 13.43 -6.69 2.35
C LYS A 64 14.76 -6.27 1.70
N ASP A 65 15.87 -6.62 2.34
CA ASP A 65 17.23 -6.45 1.82
C ASP A 65 18.04 -7.73 2.11
N ARG A 66 18.71 -8.27 1.08
CA ARG A 66 19.49 -9.52 1.14
C ARG A 66 18.81 -10.68 1.90
N GLY A 67 17.49 -10.84 1.70
CA GLY A 67 16.70 -11.90 2.32
C GLY A 67 16.15 -11.58 3.71
N ARG A 68 16.61 -10.51 4.37
CA ARG A 68 16.14 -10.08 5.69
C ARG A 68 15.20 -8.88 5.58
N ARG A 69 14.23 -8.77 6.48
CA ARG A 69 13.36 -7.59 6.59
C ARG A 69 13.88 -6.68 7.68
N ASN A 70 14.14 -5.42 7.32
CA ASN A 70 14.58 -4.39 8.25
C ASN A 70 13.54 -3.27 8.30
N PHE A 71 13.38 -2.64 9.47
CA PHE A 71 12.53 -1.47 9.63
C PHE A 71 12.90 -0.39 8.58
N ASP A 72 11.89 0.18 7.92
CA ASP A 72 12.06 1.18 6.85
C ASP A 72 11.33 2.47 7.26
N PRO A 73 12.01 3.41 7.95
CA PRO A 73 11.38 4.63 8.46
C PRO A 73 10.62 5.43 7.40
N PRO A 74 11.15 5.64 6.16
CA PRO A 74 10.40 6.27 5.07
C PRO A 74 9.03 5.66 4.78
N ARG A 75 8.84 4.34 4.93
CA ARG A 75 7.53 3.69 4.77
C ARG A 75 6.70 3.79 6.03
N ALA A 76 7.32 3.43 7.15
CA ALA A 76 6.66 3.33 8.45
C ALA A 76 6.06 4.66 8.90
N CYS A 77 6.74 5.79 8.68
CA CYS A 77 6.25 7.11 9.10
C CYS A 77 4.98 7.56 8.35
N ARG A 78 4.64 6.89 7.25
CA ARG A 78 3.49 7.18 6.38
C ARG A 78 2.36 6.18 6.54
N ILE A 79 2.36 5.33 7.58
CA ILE A 79 1.31 4.30 7.75
C ILE A 79 -0.11 4.88 7.75
N LYS A 80 -0.29 6.07 8.34
CA LYS A 80 -1.56 6.82 8.37
C LYS A 80 -2.06 7.26 6.99
N TRP A 81 -1.24 7.18 5.94
CA TRP A 81 -1.60 7.59 4.58
C TRP A 81 -2.31 6.47 3.82
N ILE A 82 -2.14 5.21 4.23
CA ILE A 82 -2.59 4.05 3.47
C ILE A 82 -4.12 4.05 3.34
N LYS A 83 -4.84 4.14 4.47
CA LYS A 83 -6.31 4.14 4.47
C LYS A 83 -6.90 5.35 3.72
N PRO A 84 -6.46 6.61 3.92
CA PRO A 84 -6.90 7.74 3.12
C PRO A 84 -6.68 7.57 1.62
N ILE A 85 -5.57 6.97 1.18
CA ILE A 85 -5.31 6.71 -0.24
C ILE A 85 -6.30 5.69 -0.82
N ILE A 86 -6.61 4.64 -0.06
CA ILE A 86 -7.59 3.61 -0.48
C ILE A 86 -8.99 4.21 -0.58
N VAL A 87 -9.44 4.90 0.47
CA VAL A 87 -10.80 5.44 0.53
C VAL A 87 -11.00 6.57 -0.50
N ASN A 88 -9.98 7.41 -0.71
CA ASN A 88 -10.02 8.53 -1.66
C ASN A 88 -9.36 8.18 -3.01
N HIS A 89 -9.40 6.92 -3.45
CA HIS A 89 -8.69 6.43 -4.64
C HIS A 89 -8.90 7.27 -5.93
N SER A 90 -10.04 7.94 -6.08
CA SER A 90 -10.40 8.80 -7.22
C SER A 90 -9.96 10.26 -7.08
N HIS A 91 -9.30 10.63 -5.98
CA HIS A 91 -8.79 11.98 -5.77
C HIS A 91 -7.78 12.36 -6.85
N ALA A 92 -7.82 13.59 -7.37
CA ALA A 92 -6.95 14.08 -8.46
C ALA A 92 -5.43 14.00 -8.21
N LYS A 93 -5.02 13.68 -6.97
CA LYS A 93 -3.62 13.52 -6.55
C LYS A 93 -3.18 12.06 -6.46
N ILE A 94 -4.08 11.13 -6.80
CA ILE A 94 -3.85 9.70 -6.82
C ILE A 94 -3.94 9.24 -8.27
N LYS A 95 -2.84 8.68 -8.76
CA LYS A 95 -2.83 7.93 -10.02
C LYS A 95 -3.24 6.50 -9.69
N LEU A 96 -4.41 6.11 -10.17
CA LEU A 96 -4.92 4.76 -10.11
C LEU A 96 -4.59 4.04 -11.41
N PHE A 97 -3.99 2.86 -11.33
CA PHE A 97 -3.73 2.02 -12.51
C PHE A 97 -3.63 0.55 -12.14
N TYR A 98 -3.99 -0.33 -13.07
CA TYR A 98 -3.74 -1.76 -12.94
C TYR A 98 -2.42 -2.14 -13.59
N TYR A 99 -1.76 -3.15 -13.05
CA TYR A 99 -0.49 -3.64 -13.57
C TYR A 99 -0.43 -5.17 -13.48
N TYR A 100 0.00 -5.80 -14.57
CA TYR A 100 0.24 -7.24 -14.63
C TYR A 100 1.66 -7.53 -14.16
N GLU A 101 1.78 -8.08 -12.95
CA GLU A 101 3.07 -8.42 -12.34
C GLU A 101 3.70 -9.66 -13.00
N ASP A 102 5.02 -9.76 -12.98
CA ASP A 102 5.77 -10.93 -13.48
C ASP A 102 5.34 -12.25 -12.82
N THR A 103 4.76 -12.16 -11.62
CA THR A 103 4.15 -13.29 -10.90
C THR A 103 2.84 -13.80 -11.50
N GLY A 104 2.35 -13.19 -12.59
CA GLY A 104 1.08 -13.53 -13.24
C GLY A 104 -0.15 -12.99 -12.51
N LYS A 105 0.02 -12.00 -11.62
CA LYS A 105 -1.07 -11.41 -10.84
C LYS A 105 -1.32 -9.98 -11.31
N VAL A 106 -2.59 -9.62 -11.49
CA VAL A 106 -2.99 -8.23 -11.67
C VAL A 106 -3.11 -7.57 -10.30
N ARG A 107 -2.49 -6.40 -10.16
CA ARG A 107 -2.55 -5.58 -8.95
C ARG A 107 -3.04 -4.19 -9.27
N LEU A 108 -3.75 -3.60 -8.31
CA LEU A 108 -4.15 -2.21 -8.35
C LEU A 108 -3.11 -1.37 -7.63
N TYR A 109 -2.62 -0.35 -8.33
CA TYR A 109 -1.68 0.62 -7.81
C TYR A 109 -2.41 1.93 -7.55
N LEU A 110 -2.29 2.45 -6.33
CA LEU A 110 -2.76 3.76 -5.93
C LEU A 110 -1.55 4.61 -5.55
N TRP A 111 -1.16 5.51 -6.45
CA TRP A 111 0.05 6.31 -6.31
C TRP A 111 -0.26 7.78 -6.02
N ALA A 112 0.03 8.22 -4.80
CA ALA A 112 0.03 9.63 -4.42
C ALA A 112 1.26 10.32 -5.02
N PHE A 113 1.15 10.74 -6.28
CA PHE A 113 2.31 11.08 -7.12
C PHE A 113 3.00 12.41 -6.77
N GLU A 114 2.35 13.30 -6.02
CA GLU A 114 3.01 14.49 -5.48
C GLU A 114 3.87 14.18 -4.25
N ASN A 115 3.58 13.07 -3.56
CA ASN A 115 4.22 12.69 -2.29
C ASN A 115 5.07 11.42 -2.40
N ASP A 116 5.18 10.86 -3.61
CA ASP A 116 5.98 9.68 -3.90
C ASP A 116 5.64 8.48 -3.01
N PHE A 117 4.35 8.28 -2.71
CA PHE A 117 3.90 7.16 -1.88
C PHE A 117 2.89 6.29 -2.61
N VAL A 118 3.12 4.97 -2.56
CA VAL A 118 2.37 3.97 -3.32
C VAL A 118 1.70 3.00 -2.35
N VAL A 119 0.44 2.70 -2.61
CA VAL A 119 -0.32 1.61 -2.00
C VAL A 119 -0.66 0.59 -3.09
N ILE A 120 -0.38 -0.70 -2.85
CA ILE A 120 -0.62 -1.76 -3.83
C ILE A 120 -1.61 -2.78 -3.26
N LEU A 121 -2.70 -3.01 -3.97
CA LEU A 121 -3.75 -3.97 -3.60
C LEU A 121 -3.76 -5.15 -4.57
N GLN A 122 -4.21 -6.30 -4.10
CA GLN A 122 -4.49 -7.47 -4.94
C GLN A 122 -5.86 -8.06 -4.61
N LYS A 123 -6.62 -8.37 -5.65
CA LYS A 123 -7.96 -8.96 -5.53
C LYS A 123 -7.90 -10.37 -4.93
N LEU A 124 -8.83 -10.69 -4.02
CA LEU A 124 -9.04 -12.02 -3.44
C LEU A 124 -10.28 -12.70 -4.03
N GLY A 125 -11.34 -11.93 -4.25
CA GLY A 125 -12.61 -12.41 -4.78
C GLY A 125 -13.37 -11.28 -5.47
N SER A 126 -14.69 -11.43 -5.63
CA SER A 126 -15.53 -10.41 -6.27
C SER A 126 -15.64 -9.13 -5.47
N SER A 127 -15.72 -9.23 -4.14
CA SER A 127 -15.97 -8.11 -3.21
C SER A 127 -14.86 -7.89 -2.18
N SER A 128 -13.70 -8.53 -2.33
CA SER A 128 -12.58 -8.37 -1.41
C SER A 128 -11.23 -8.34 -2.10
N SER A 129 -10.31 -7.62 -1.47
CA SER A 129 -8.90 -7.50 -1.83
C SER A 129 -8.06 -7.49 -0.56
N TYR A 130 -6.75 -7.53 -0.69
CA TYR A 130 -5.84 -7.30 0.43
C TYR A 130 -4.75 -6.33 0.04
N LEU A 131 -4.21 -5.64 1.04
CA LEU A 131 -3.01 -4.83 0.87
C LEU A 131 -1.81 -5.75 0.65
N VAL A 132 -1.06 -5.54 -0.43
CA VAL A 132 0.17 -6.31 -0.72
C VAL A 132 1.37 -5.67 -0.03
N THR A 133 1.47 -4.34 -0.13
CA THR A 133 2.50 -3.51 0.49
C THR A 133 2.16 -2.03 0.27
N SER A 134 2.88 -1.14 0.96
CA SER A 134 2.94 0.28 0.67
C SER A 134 4.36 0.78 0.81
N PHE A 135 4.78 1.76 0.02
CA PHE A 135 6.12 2.32 0.16
C PHE A 135 6.31 3.72 -0.42
N TYR A 136 7.35 4.38 0.08
CA TYR A 136 7.91 5.61 -0.47
C TYR A 136 8.82 5.31 -1.67
N ILE A 137 8.75 6.13 -2.72
CA ILE A 137 9.65 6.15 -3.86
C ILE A 137 10.81 7.09 -3.51
N ASP A 138 12.00 6.52 -3.36
CA ASP A 138 13.19 7.18 -2.81
C ASP A 138 14.20 7.63 -3.88
N TYR A 139 13.93 7.41 -5.17
CA TYR A 139 14.79 7.84 -6.27
C TYR A 139 14.03 8.04 -7.59
N GLU A 140 14.52 8.98 -8.40
CA GLU A 140 13.85 9.45 -9.62
C GLU A 140 13.60 8.35 -10.64
N GLN A 141 14.56 7.44 -10.86
CA GLN A 141 14.38 6.37 -11.85
C GLN A 141 13.20 5.43 -11.50
N LYS A 142 12.84 5.31 -10.22
CA LYS A 142 11.65 4.56 -9.81
C LYS A 142 10.38 5.37 -10.00
N ARG A 143 10.43 6.68 -9.78
CA ARG A 143 9.33 7.61 -10.10
C ARG A 143 8.99 7.55 -11.59
N GLU A 144 10.00 7.65 -12.46
CA GLU A 144 9.85 7.52 -13.92
C GLU A 144 9.24 6.17 -14.33
N LYS A 145 9.68 5.06 -13.71
CA LYS A 145 9.09 3.73 -13.96
C LYS A 145 7.61 3.68 -13.60
N PHE A 146 7.21 4.30 -12.49
CA PHE A 146 5.81 4.37 -12.08
C PHE A 146 4.99 5.26 -13.00
N GLN A 147 5.56 6.38 -13.44
CA GLN A 147 4.96 7.25 -14.45
C GLN A 147 4.71 6.49 -15.75
N LYS A 148 5.70 5.75 -16.24
CA LYS A 148 5.56 4.91 -17.42
C LYS A 148 4.47 3.84 -17.26
N LYS A 149 4.43 3.13 -16.13
CA LYS A 149 3.37 2.14 -15.86
C LYS A 149 1.97 2.75 -15.92
N TYR A 150 1.81 3.95 -15.35
CA TYR A 150 0.55 4.68 -15.38
C TYR A 150 0.14 5.09 -16.81
N GLU A 151 1.09 5.60 -17.60
CA GLU A 151 0.87 5.95 -19.00
C GLU A 151 0.53 4.73 -19.86
N ASP A 152 1.28 3.64 -19.72
CA ASP A 152 1.05 2.39 -20.45
C ASP A 152 -0.35 1.81 -20.13
N TYR A 153 -0.81 1.89 -18.87
CA TYR A 153 -2.17 1.51 -18.50
C TYR A 153 -3.22 2.41 -19.16
N ASN A 154 -3.07 3.74 -19.07
CA ASN A 154 -4.02 4.68 -19.67
C ASN A 154 -4.10 4.57 -21.20
N ASN A 155 -2.97 4.29 -21.84
CA ASN A 155 -2.87 4.08 -23.28
C ASN A 155 -3.30 2.66 -23.70
N LYS A 156 -3.70 1.80 -22.75
CA LYS A 156 -4.11 0.41 -22.96
C LYS A 156 -3.07 -0.40 -23.74
N THR A 157 -1.79 -0.18 -23.42
CA THR A 157 -0.66 -0.82 -24.12
C THR A 157 -0.55 -2.32 -23.79
N ASP A 158 -1.06 -2.76 -22.65
CA ASP A 158 -1.06 -4.16 -22.23
C ASP A 158 -2.47 -4.78 -22.34
N GLU A 159 -2.70 -5.56 -23.39
CA GLU A 159 -3.98 -6.22 -23.65
C GLU A 159 -4.43 -7.17 -22.53
N ARG A 160 -3.50 -7.66 -21.70
CA ARG A 160 -3.83 -8.54 -20.55
C ARG A 160 -4.61 -7.80 -19.46
N LEU A 161 -4.62 -6.47 -19.50
CA LEU A 161 -5.36 -5.62 -18.56
C LEU A 161 -6.78 -5.31 -19.06
N ASN A 162 -7.18 -5.78 -20.24
CA ASN A 162 -8.53 -5.55 -20.76
C ASN A 162 -9.59 -6.19 -19.86
N GLY A 163 -10.50 -5.36 -19.30
CA GLY A 163 -11.59 -5.81 -18.43
C GLY A 163 -11.11 -6.29 -17.06
N CYS A 164 -9.90 -5.90 -16.63
CA CYS A 164 -9.35 -6.28 -15.33
C CYS A 164 -9.83 -5.39 -14.19
N GLU A 165 -10.51 -4.29 -14.50
CA GLU A 165 -11.02 -3.30 -13.55
C GLU A 165 -11.96 -3.94 -12.51
N TRP A 166 -11.81 -3.52 -11.27
CA TRP A 166 -12.57 -4.11 -10.16
C TRP A 166 -13.93 -3.45 -9.93
N PHE A 167 -14.12 -2.24 -10.44
CA PHE A 167 -15.27 -1.38 -10.25
C PHE A 167 -15.36 -0.33 -11.37
#